data_AF-A0A2V8WWB3-F1
#
_entry.id   AF-A0A2V8WWB3-F1
#
_cell.length_a   1.000
_cell.length_b   1.000
_cell.length_c   1.000
_cell.angle_alpha   90.00
_cell.angle_beta   90.00
_cell.angle_gamma   90.00
#
_symmetry.space_group_name_H-M   'P 1'
#
loop_
_entity.id
_entity.type
_entity.pdbx_description
1 polymer ?
#
loop_
_entity_poly.entity_id
_entity_poly.type
_entity_poly.pdbx_seq_one_letter_code
_entity_poly.pdbx_strand_id
1 'polypeptide(L)'
;MSAFLSSNVELVITVVKIAVLLFIVLTVNAYLTWFERKVVAHIQSRWGPHRVGPHGLLQPLADGLKFLFKEDPTPAGVDKFVYYLAPLLALALALTSIAIIPFGPEPIRLFGHDIYLGIAPLDLNIGILALFAITALGVYGVALAGWSSNNKYSLFGGLRSSAQMISYELALTMSVVGVLLMAGSFNLRDIINAQAHHPERGIFGWNVWPQILGFFCFFVAAVAETNRAPFDLPEAEQELVGGFHTEYASFKFAMFFIAEYTSMITVSCLCSIMFFGGWLSPFPVSWTFTHYLPSVILIPFG
;
A
#
# COMPACT_ATOMS: atom_id res chain seq x y z
N MET A 1 14.45 6.83 -33.36
CA MET A 1 13.44 6.31 -32.41
C MET A 1 13.45 4.78 -32.39
N SER A 2 13.19 4.09 -33.52
CA SER A 2 13.17 2.61 -33.58
C SER A 2 14.48 1.94 -33.16
N ALA A 3 15.63 2.48 -33.57
CA ALA A 3 16.95 1.93 -33.19
C ALA A 3 17.28 2.06 -31.68
N PHE A 4 16.75 3.09 -31.00
CA PHE A 4 16.93 3.30 -29.55
C PHE A 4 16.01 2.38 -28.74
N LEU A 5 14.80 2.12 -29.26
CA LEU A 5 13.85 1.18 -28.66
C LEU A 5 14.34 -0.26 -28.78
N SER A 6 14.97 -0.63 -29.89
CA SER A 6 15.55 -1.97 -30.06
C SER A 6 16.83 -2.21 -29.25
N SER A 7 17.59 -1.16 -28.90
CA SER A 7 18.78 -1.28 -28.07
C SER A 7 18.48 -1.29 -26.57
N ASN A 8 17.35 -0.72 -26.13
CA ASN A 8 16.98 -0.56 -24.71
C ASN A 8 15.61 -1.17 -24.40
N VAL A 9 15.32 -2.36 -24.94
CA VAL A 9 14.04 -3.05 -24.79
C VAL A 9 13.66 -3.24 -23.31
N GLU A 10 14.63 -3.59 -22.46
CA GLU A 10 14.41 -3.78 -21.02
C GLU A 10 14.01 -2.49 -20.28
N LEU A 11 14.59 -1.35 -20.67
CA LEU A 11 14.26 -0.05 -20.08
C LEU A 11 12.83 0.34 -20.47
N VAL A 12 12.45 0.15 -21.74
CA VAL A 12 11.10 0.42 -22.23
C VAL A 12 10.08 -0.46 -21.51
N ILE A 13 10.37 -1.76 -21.36
CA ILE A 13 9.53 -2.70 -20.59
C ILE A 13 9.38 -2.20 -19.15
N THR A 14 10.46 -1.78 -18.51
CA THR A 14 10.42 -1.29 -17.12
C THR A 14 9.59 -0.03 -16.97
N VAL A 15 9.73 0.94 -17.87
CA VAL A 15 8.92 2.17 -17.86
C VAL A 15 7.44 1.87 -18.06
N VAL A 16 7.11 0.97 -18.99
CA VAL A 16 5.73 0.53 -19.22
C VAL A 16 5.16 -0.18 -17.99
N LYS A 17 5.93 -1.06 -17.34
CA LYS A 17 5.53 -1.71 -16.07
C LYS A 17 5.21 -0.69 -14.99
N ILE A 18 6.08 0.31 -14.79
CA ILE A 18 5.88 1.37 -13.81
C ILE A 18 4.59 2.14 -14.13
N ALA A 19 4.38 2.52 -15.39
CA ALA A 19 3.18 3.25 -15.81
C ALA A 19 1.89 2.44 -15.58
N VAL A 20 1.91 1.14 -15.90
CA VAL A 20 0.78 0.22 -15.67
C VAL A 20 0.51 0.04 -14.18
N LEU A 21 1.55 -0.18 -13.36
CA LEU A 21 1.41 -0.32 -11.92
C LEU A 21 0.85 0.96 -11.29
N LEU A 22 1.38 2.13 -11.66
CA LEU A 22 0.87 3.41 -11.18
C LEU A 22 -0.60 3.59 -11.56
N PHE A 23 -0.99 3.26 -12.80
CA PHE A 23 -2.38 3.32 -13.23
C PHE A 23 -3.27 2.41 -12.39
N ILE A 24 -2.86 1.17 -12.13
CA ILE A 24 -3.60 0.21 -11.30
C ILE A 24 -3.71 0.72 -9.87
N VAL A 25 -2.60 1.11 -9.24
CA VAL A 25 -2.57 1.55 -7.83
C VAL A 25 -3.42 2.79 -7.62
N LEU A 26 -3.32 3.81 -8.49
CA LEU A 26 -4.14 5.01 -8.38
C LEU A 26 -5.63 4.72 -8.59
N THR A 27 -5.95 3.81 -9.51
CA THR A 27 -7.34 3.40 -9.76
C THR A 27 -7.90 2.62 -8.58
N VAL A 28 -7.16 1.64 -8.06
CA VAL A 28 -7.53 0.85 -6.89
C VAL A 28 -7.73 1.76 -5.68
N ASN A 29 -6.81 2.70 -5.46
CA ASN A 29 -6.94 3.67 -4.39
C ASN A 29 -8.24 4.50 -4.51
N ALA A 30 -8.49 5.06 -5.69
CA ALA A 30 -9.72 5.82 -5.96
C ALA A 30 -10.99 4.98 -5.67
N TYR A 31 -11.04 3.72 -6.08
CA TYR A 31 -12.20 2.86 -5.82
C TYR A 31 -12.27 2.31 -4.41
N LEU A 32 -11.16 2.15 -3.69
CA LEU A 32 -11.15 1.79 -2.28
C LEU A 32 -11.82 2.88 -1.43
N THR A 33 -11.57 4.16 -1.74
CA THR A 33 -12.23 5.27 -1.04
C THR A 33 -13.75 5.25 -1.26
N TRP A 34 -14.21 4.91 -2.47
CA TRP A 34 -15.63 4.72 -2.76
C TRP A 34 -16.21 3.50 -2.02
N PHE A 35 -15.47 2.40 -1.99
CA PHE A 35 -15.87 1.18 -1.30
C PHE A 35 -15.99 1.41 0.20
N GLU A 36 -15.01 2.06 0.84
CA GLU A 36 -15.05 2.42 2.25
C GLU A 36 -16.27 3.29 2.58
N ARG A 37 -16.56 4.32 1.76
CA ARG A 37 -17.77 5.16 1.93
C ARG A 37 -19.06 4.33 1.88
N LYS A 38 -19.12 3.30 1.03
CA LYS A 38 -20.27 2.39 0.98
C LYS A 38 -20.32 1.52 2.23
N VAL A 39 -19.22 0.87 2.61
CA VAL A 39 -19.17 -0.03 3.78
C VAL A 39 -19.56 0.71 5.06
N VAL A 40 -18.95 1.87 5.33
CA VAL A 40 -19.25 2.68 6.51
C VAL A 40 -20.71 3.14 6.52
N ALA A 41 -21.27 3.51 5.37
CA ALA A 41 -22.68 3.87 5.27
C ALA A 41 -23.61 2.69 5.63
N HIS A 42 -23.32 1.47 5.14
CA HIS A 42 -24.11 0.28 5.47
C HIS A 42 -24.00 -0.10 6.96
N ILE A 43 -22.80 0.01 7.56
CA ILE A 43 -22.61 -0.20 9.01
C ILE A 43 -23.50 0.78 9.80
N GLN A 44 -23.61 2.02 9.32
CA GLN A 44 -24.44 3.07 9.93
C GLN A 44 -25.93 3.01 9.51
N SER A 45 -26.36 1.95 8.81
CA SER A 45 -27.73 1.79 8.30
C SER A 45 -28.20 2.99 7.45
N ARG A 46 -27.29 3.59 6.67
CA ARG A 46 -27.59 4.65 5.70
C ARG A 46 -27.08 4.28 4.31
N TRP A 47 -27.65 4.91 3.29
CA TRP A 47 -27.21 4.70 1.91
C TRP A 47 -25.92 5.48 1.64
N GLY A 48 -24.91 4.81 1.09
CA GLY A 48 -23.68 5.45 0.61
C GLY A 48 -23.91 6.33 -0.64
N PRO A 49 -22.86 6.76 -1.34
CA PRO A 49 -22.99 7.53 -2.58
C PRO A 49 -23.80 6.80 -3.66
N HIS A 50 -24.89 7.41 -4.15
CA HIS A 50 -25.75 6.86 -5.23
C HIS A 50 -26.03 7.87 -6.37
N ARG A 51 -25.53 9.11 -6.27
CA ARG A 51 -25.94 10.19 -7.18
C ARG A 51 -25.04 10.36 -8.41
N VAL A 52 -23.73 10.17 -8.28
CA VAL A 52 -22.75 10.44 -9.35
C VAL A 52 -22.47 9.15 -10.13
N GLY A 53 -23.35 8.86 -11.10
CA GLY A 53 -23.32 7.63 -11.90
C GLY A 53 -23.97 6.41 -11.22
N PRO A 54 -23.99 5.23 -11.88
CA PRO A 54 -24.55 4.01 -11.31
C PRO A 54 -23.86 3.67 -9.99
N HIS A 55 -24.62 3.56 -8.90
CA HIS A 55 -24.08 3.28 -7.56
C HIS A 55 -22.98 4.25 -7.07
N GLY A 56 -22.84 5.44 -7.66
CA GLY A 56 -21.82 6.43 -7.29
C GLY A 56 -20.41 6.14 -7.82
N LEU A 57 -20.24 5.27 -8.82
CA LEU A 57 -18.92 4.87 -9.35
C LEU A 57 -18.09 6.03 -9.92
N LEU A 58 -18.73 7.13 -10.33
CA LEU A 58 -18.02 8.31 -10.86
C LEU A 58 -17.62 9.30 -9.75
N GLN A 59 -17.92 9.00 -8.48
CA GLN A 59 -17.58 9.87 -7.36
C GLN A 59 -16.06 10.07 -7.20
N PRO A 60 -15.20 9.04 -7.26
CA PRO A 60 -13.75 9.25 -7.14
C PRO A 60 -13.18 10.12 -8.27
N LEU A 61 -13.74 10.02 -9.48
CA LEU A 61 -13.37 10.87 -10.61
C LEU A 61 -13.73 12.34 -10.33
N ALA A 62 -14.93 12.60 -9.79
CA ALA A 62 -15.36 13.95 -9.41
C ALA A 62 -14.49 14.53 -8.29
N ASP A 63 -14.11 13.71 -7.30
CA ASP A 63 -13.23 14.12 -6.20
C ASP A 63 -11.82 14.44 -6.71
N GLY A 64 -11.26 13.62 -7.60
CA GLY A 64 -9.98 13.88 -8.24
C GLY A 64 -9.99 15.17 -9.06
N LEU A 65 -11.03 15.38 -9.88
CA LEU A 65 -11.20 16.60 -10.67
C LEU A 65 -11.31 17.84 -9.77
N LYS A 66 -12.04 17.73 -8.67
CA LYS A 66 -12.14 18.78 -7.65
C LYS A 66 -10.76 19.12 -7.10
N PHE A 67 -9.93 18.14 -6.71
CA PHE A 67 -8.60 18.42 -6.18
C PHE A 67 -7.67 19.10 -7.19
N LEU A 68 -7.83 18.86 -8.49
CA LEU A 68 -7.02 19.53 -9.53
C LEU A 68 -7.40 21.01 -9.74
N PHE A 69 -8.69 21.34 -9.64
CA PHE A 69 -9.17 22.72 -9.84
C PHE A 69 -9.35 23.52 -8.55
N LYS A 70 -9.23 22.87 -7.39
CA LYS A 70 -9.36 23.55 -6.10
C LYS A 70 -8.20 24.50 -5.91
N GLU A 71 -8.50 25.69 -5.40
CA GLU A 71 -7.50 26.68 -5.04
C GLU A 71 -6.51 26.12 -4.02
N ASP A 72 -5.24 26.46 -4.20
CA ASP A 72 -4.13 26.02 -3.37
C ASP A 72 -3.49 27.21 -2.62
N PRO A 73 -4.12 27.74 -1.56
CA PRO A 73 -3.55 28.82 -0.78
C PRO A 73 -2.35 28.32 0.04
N THR A 74 -1.22 29.01 -0.07
CA THR A 74 -0.07 28.78 0.82
C THR A 74 -0.07 29.79 1.97
N PRO A 75 -0.10 29.36 3.24
CA PRO A 75 -0.12 30.28 4.38
C PRO A 75 1.13 31.16 4.45
N ALA A 76 0.98 32.37 5.02
CA ALA A 76 2.11 33.26 5.25
C ALA A 76 2.92 32.78 6.47
N GLY A 77 4.22 32.50 6.29
CA GLY A 77 5.12 32.07 7.36
C GLY A 77 5.51 30.58 7.34
N VAL A 78 5.03 29.80 6.37
CA VAL A 78 5.50 28.41 6.16
C VAL A 78 6.89 28.37 5.55
N ASP A 79 7.66 27.34 5.89
CA ASP A 79 8.87 26.98 5.14
C ASP A 79 8.44 26.39 3.80
N LYS A 80 8.56 27.19 2.72
CA LYS A 80 8.09 26.80 1.39
C LYS A 80 8.77 25.52 0.89
N PHE A 81 10.06 25.32 1.15
CA PHE A 81 10.77 24.17 0.63
C PHE A 81 10.23 22.88 1.26
N VAL A 82 10.17 22.84 2.59
CA VAL A 82 9.71 21.66 3.34
C VAL A 82 8.22 21.43 3.13
N TYR A 83 7.42 22.50 3.02
CA TYR A 83 5.98 22.43 2.80
C TYR A 83 5.60 21.77 1.46
N TYR A 84 6.36 22.01 0.38
CA TYR A 84 6.13 21.29 -0.88
C TYR A 84 6.79 19.91 -0.91
N LEU A 85 7.92 19.74 -0.22
CA LEU A 85 8.65 18.47 -0.18
C LEU A 85 7.92 17.39 0.62
N ALA A 86 7.28 17.73 1.74
CA ALA A 86 6.67 16.76 2.64
C ALA A 86 5.57 15.90 1.96
N PRO A 87 4.58 16.48 1.26
CA PRO A 87 3.58 15.70 0.51
C PRO A 87 4.20 14.85 -0.61
N LEU A 88 5.20 15.40 -1.32
CA LEU A 88 5.90 14.69 -2.39
C LEU A 88 6.66 13.47 -1.85
N LEU A 89 7.34 13.64 -0.71
CA LEU A 89 8.07 12.58 -0.03
C LEU A 89 7.12 11.46 0.41
N ALA A 90 6.00 11.80 1.06
CA ALA A 90 5.00 10.82 1.49
C ALA A 90 4.46 10.00 0.30
N LEU A 91 4.07 10.67 -0.79
CA LEU A 91 3.56 10.00 -1.99
C LEU A 91 4.63 9.12 -2.66
N ALA A 92 5.84 9.65 -2.86
CA ALA A 92 6.91 8.93 -3.54
C ALA A 92 7.31 7.66 -2.78
N LEU A 93 7.42 7.74 -1.46
CA LEU A 93 7.76 6.58 -0.62
C LEU A 93 6.64 5.53 -0.63
N ALA A 94 5.38 5.96 -0.51
CA ALA A 94 4.24 5.04 -0.57
C ALA A 94 4.10 4.35 -1.94
N LEU A 95 4.37 5.05 -3.05
CA LEU A 95 4.38 4.42 -4.38
C LEU A 95 5.61 3.52 -4.60
N THR A 96 6.73 3.80 -3.94
CA THR A 96 7.92 2.96 -4.02
C THR A 96 7.76 1.66 -3.23
N SER A 97 7.07 1.69 -2.09
CA SER A 97 6.86 0.49 -1.25
C SER A 97 6.06 -0.60 -1.99
N ILE A 98 5.03 -0.22 -2.76
CA ILE A 98 4.25 -1.18 -3.54
C ILE A 98 5.03 -1.78 -4.72
N ALA A 99 6.05 -1.08 -5.23
CA ALA A 99 6.90 -1.60 -6.31
C ALA A 99 7.76 -2.81 -5.89
N ILE A 100 7.99 -2.98 -4.58
CA ILE A 100 8.74 -4.10 -4.00
C ILE A 100 7.89 -5.38 -3.90
N ILE A 101 6.56 -5.23 -3.88
CA ILE A 101 5.65 -6.36 -3.69
C ILE A 101 5.64 -7.24 -4.95
N PRO A 102 5.93 -8.55 -4.83
CA PRO A 102 5.87 -9.44 -5.98
C PRO A 102 4.40 -9.78 -6.29
N PHE A 103 4.01 -9.59 -7.55
CA PHE A 103 2.74 -10.09 -8.06
C PHE A 103 3.04 -11.31 -8.94
N GLY A 104 2.42 -12.45 -8.63
CA GLY A 104 2.46 -13.67 -9.44
C GLY A 104 3.78 -14.47 -9.41
N PRO A 105 3.70 -15.82 -9.50
CA PRO A 105 4.87 -16.71 -9.51
C PRO A 105 5.58 -16.71 -10.88
N GLU A 106 4.83 -16.81 -11.97
CA GLU A 106 5.36 -17.06 -13.32
C GLU A 106 5.55 -15.76 -14.13
N PRO A 107 6.57 -15.71 -15.01
CA PRO A 107 6.69 -14.63 -15.96
C PRO A 107 5.61 -14.75 -17.04
N ILE A 108 4.96 -13.63 -17.37
CA ILE A 108 4.10 -13.57 -18.54
C ILE A 108 4.99 -13.44 -19.77
N ARG A 109 4.94 -14.42 -20.66
CA ARG A 109 5.59 -14.34 -21.97
C ARG A 109 4.83 -13.37 -22.88
N LEU A 110 5.32 -12.15 -22.98
CA LEU A 110 4.80 -11.15 -23.91
C LEU A 110 5.89 -10.80 -24.93
N PHE A 111 5.56 -10.91 -26.21
CA PHE A 111 6.47 -10.57 -27.31
C PHE A 111 7.83 -11.29 -27.27
N GLY A 112 7.87 -12.53 -26.77
CA GLY A 112 9.11 -13.32 -26.67
C GLY A 112 10.01 -12.98 -25.48
N HIS A 113 9.57 -12.09 -24.58
CA HIS A 113 10.25 -11.76 -23.32
C HIS A 113 9.46 -12.28 -22.11
N ASP A 114 10.17 -12.89 -21.16
CA ASP A 114 9.61 -13.34 -19.88
C ASP A 114 9.42 -12.11 -18.97
N ILE A 115 8.18 -11.61 -18.87
CA ILE A 115 7.83 -10.44 -18.08
C ILE A 115 7.23 -10.86 -16.73
N TYR A 116 8.01 -10.74 -15.67
CA TYR A 116 7.48 -10.88 -14.30
C TYR A 116 6.61 -9.68 -13.92
N LEU A 117 5.50 -9.97 -13.24
CA LEU A 117 4.46 -9.03 -12.80
C LEU A 117 4.89 -8.13 -11.60
N GLY A 118 6.15 -8.16 -11.16
CA GLY A 118 6.74 -7.22 -10.21
C GLY A 118 7.65 -6.18 -10.88
N ILE A 119 7.81 -5.02 -10.25
CA ILE A 119 8.77 -3.98 -10.68
C ILE A 119 10.16 -4.28 -10.11
N ALA A 120 10.25 -4.65 -8.84
CA ALA A 120 11.53 -5.00 -8.22
C ALA A 120 12.16 -6.24 -8.88
N PRO A 121 13.52 -6.28 -8.96
CA PRO A 121 14.24 -7.45 -9.46
C PRO A 121 13.87 -8.72 -8.69
N LEU A 122 13.83 -9.85 -9.40
CA LEU A 122 13.45 -11.17 -8.84
C LEU A 122 14.24 -11.55 -7.59
N ASP A 123 15.53 -11.19 -7.59
CA ASP A 123 16.52 -11.60 -6.59
C ASP A 123 16.84 -10.48 -5.61
N LEU A 124 15.87 -9.62 -5.29
CA LEU A 124 16.05 -8.66 -4.22
C LEU A 124 16.13 -9.40 -2.87
N ASN A 125 17.34 -9.82 -2.53
CA ASN A 125 17.68 -10.55 -1.30
C ASN A 125 17.32 -9.78 -0.02
N ILE A 126 17.03 -8.49 -0.12
CA ILE A 126 16.78 -7.58 1.00
C ILE A 126 15.32 -7.07 0.92
N GLY A 127 14.41 -7.80 0.24
CA GLY A 127 13.06 -7.32 -0.09
C GLY A 127 12.26 -6.78 1.10
N ILE A 128 12.13 -7.56 2.17
CA ILE A 128 11.38 -7.12 3.35
C ILE A 128 12.05 -5.97 4.11
N LEU A 129 13.38 -5.99 4.22
CA LEU A 129 14.15 -4.96 4.91
C LEU A 129 14.07 -3.62 4.16
N ALA A 130 14.11 -3.66 2.83
CA ALA A 130 13.90 -2.49 1.98
C ALA A 130 12.48 -1.92 2.15
N LEU A 131 11.47 -2.79 2.23
CA LEU A 131 10.09 -2.35 2.48
C LEU A 131 9.96 -1.62 3.82
N PHE A 132 10.49 -2.19 4.91
CA PHE A 132 10.49 -1.53 6.22
C PHE A 132 11.30 -0.24 6.26
N ALA A 133 12.43 -0.17 5.55
CA ALA A 133 13.19 1.07 5.46
C ALA A 133 12.40 2.19 4.76
N ILE A 134 11.61 1.86 3.73
CA ILE A 134 10.81 2.83 2.98
C ILE A 134 9.60 3.29 3.80
N THR A 135 8.92 2.38 4.50
CA THR A 135 7.82 2.75 5.40
C THR A 135 8.30 3.66 6.51
N ALA A 136 9.49 3.40 7.08
CA ALA A 136 10.07 4.21 8.15
C ALA A 136 10.39 5.62 7.69
N LEU A 137 10.85 5.77 6.44
CA LEU A 137 11.03 7.07 5.83
C LEU A 137 9.70 7.81 5.61
N GLY A 138 8.59 7.09 5.42
CA GLY A 138 7.25 7.65 5.25
C GLY A 138 6.81 8.50 6.44
N VAL A 139 7.18 8.09 7.67
CA VAL A 139 6.87 8.82 8.91
C VAL A 139 7.49 10.22 8.91
N TYR A 140 8.67 10.39 8.31
CA TYR A 140 9.29 11.71 8.18
C TYR A 140 8.47 12.66 7.29
N GLY A 141 7.75 12.14 6.30
CA GLY A 141 6.82 12.93 5.49
C GLY A 141 5.76 13.61 6.37
N VAL A 142 5.19 12.88 7.33
CA VAL A 142 4.18 13.39 8.27
C VAL A 142 4.79 14.37 9.29
N ALA A 143 5.95 14.04 9.85
CA ALA A 143 6.66 14.91 10.78
C ALA A 143 7.03 16.28 10.16
N LEU A 144 7.58 16.24 8.94
CA LEU A 144 7.95 17.44 8.18
C LEU A 144 6.72 18.24 7.76
N ALA A 145 5.60 17.58 7.47
CA ALA A 145 4.33 18.24 7.17
C ALA A 145 3.82 19.05 8.36
N GLY A 146 3.84 18.47 9.56
CA GLY A 146 3.46 19.15 10.80
C GLY A 146 4.36 20.33 11.15
N TRP A 147 5.66 20.20 10.95
CA TRP A 147 6.64 21.27 11.20
C TRP A 147 6.54 22.44 10.21
N SER A 148 6.49 22.13 8.91
CA SER A 148 6.48 23.15 7.83
C SER A 148 5.22 24.01 7.81
N SER A 149 4.12 23.50 8.38
CA SER A 149 2.83 24.17 8.49
C SER A 149 2.85 25.43 9.37
N ASN A 150 3.90 25.67 10.15
CA ASN A 150 4.06 26.84 11.04
C ASN A 150 2.84 27.12 11.96
N ASN A 151 2.12 26.07 12.34
CA ASN A 151 0.98 26.12 13.24
C ASN A 151 1.21 25.11 14.38
N LYS A 152 1.09 25.57 15.62
CA LYS A 152 1.38 24.76 16.81
C LYS A 152 0.44 23.55 16.91
N TYR A 153 -0.82 23.67 16.48
CA TYR A 153 -1.77 22.56 16.51
C TYR A 153 -1.38 21.46 15.52
N SER A 154 -1.02 21.84 14.30
CA SER A 154 -0.54 20.92 13.25
C SER A 154 0.77 20.25 13.66
N LEU A 155 1.67 20.99 14.34
CA LEU A 155 2.90 20.44 14.89
C LEU A 155 2.63 19.39 15.97
N PHE A 156 1.72 19.64 16.93
CA PHE A 156 1.35 18.65 17.94
C PHE A 156 0.70 17.40 17.32
N GLY A 157 -0.15 17.58 16.30
CA GLY A 157 -0.73 16.46 15.54
C GLY A 157 0.34 15.65 14.78
N GLY A 158 1.29 16.32 14.15
CA GLY A 158 2.44 15.70 13.47
C GLY A 158 3.36 14.94 14.43
N LEU A 159 3.61 15.48 15.63
CA LEU A 159 4.43 14.80 16.64
C LEU A 159 3.75 13.56 17.22
N ARG A 160 2.44 13.62 17.47
CA ARG A 160 1.65 12.49 17.98
C ARG A 160 1.59 11.34 16.96
N SER A 161 1.25 11.67 15.71
CA SER A 161 1.23 10.71 14.60
C SER A 161 2.59 10.06 14.38
N SER A 162 3.66 10.85 14.38
CA SER A 162 5.02 10.32 14.20
C SER A 162 5.44 9.40 15.34
N ALA A 163 5.13 9.77 16.59
CA ALA A 163 5.43 8.94 17.76
C ALA A 163 4.68 7.60 17.72
N GLN A 164 3.41 7.61 17.30
CA GLN A 164 2.62 6.40 17.10
C GLN A 164 3.22 5.51 16.01
N MET A 165 3.39 6.03 14.79
CA MET A 165 3.86 5.23 13.66
C MET A 165 5.25 4.62 13.95
N ILE A 166 6.21 5.38 14.48
CA ILE A 166 7.54 4.84 14.85
C ILE A 166 7.43 3.69 15.86
N SER A 167 6.54 3.81 16.85
CA SER A 167 6.39 2.79 17.89
C SER A 167 5.79 1.50 17.33
N TYR A 168 4.79 1.62 16.45
CA TYR A 168 4.11 0.47 15.86
C TYR A 168 4.88 -0.15 14.70
N GLU A 169 5.73 0.60 14.01
CA GLU A 169 6.62 0.06 12.98
C GLU A 169 7.67 -0.89 13.57
N LEU A 170 8.24 -0.55 14.73
CA LEU A 170 9.12 -1.45 15.47
C LEU A 170 8.39 -2.74 15.87
N ALA A 171 7.15 -2.62 16.37
CA ALA A 171 6.32 -3.77 16.72
C ALA A 171 5.99 -4.63 15.48
N LEU A 172 5.67 -3.98 14.34
CA LEU A 172 5.39 -4.64 13.07
C LEU A 172 6.61 -5.41 12.57
N THR A 173 7.80 -4.80 12.60
CA THR A 173 9.05 -5.46 12.21
C THR A 173 9.33 -6.70 13.07
N MET A 174 9.19 -6.56 14.40
CA MET A 174 9.41 -7.67 15.33
C MET A 174 8.42 -8.82 15.16
N SER A 175 7.16 -8.51 14.80
CA SER A 175 6.12 -9.52 14.60
C SER A 175 6.40 -10.45 13.41
N VAL A 176 7.16 -10.00 12.41
CA VAL A 176 7.50 -10.79 11.21
C VAL A 176 8.78 -11.61 11.37
N VAL A 177 9.62 -11.34 12.37
CA VAL A 177 10.88 -12.07 12.60
C VAL A 177 10.66 -13.59 12.70
N GLY A 178 9.60 -14.02 13.38
CA GLY A 178 9.26 -15.44 13.48
C GLY A 178 8.98 -16.11 12.14
N VAL A 179 8.35 -15.39 11.21
CA VAL A 179 8.10 -15.84 9.83
C VAL A 179 9.41 -15.92 9.04
N LEU A 180 10.30 -14.94 9.19
CA LEU A 180 11.59 -14.92 8.51
C LEU A 180 12.50 -16.07 8.95
N LEU A 181 12.50 -16.41 10.24
CA LEU A 181 13.26 -17.56 10.75
C LEU A 181 12.76 -18.89 10.19
N MET A 182 11.45 -19.01 9.94
CA MET A 182 10.86 -20.21 9.32
C MET A 182 11.17 -20.30 7.82
N ALA A 183 11.13 -19.16 7.12
CA ALA A 183 11.40 -19.12 5.67
C ALA A 183 12.90 -19.20 5.34
N GLY A 184 13.79 -18.75 6.23
CA GLY A 184 15.24 -18.75 6.00
C GLY A 184 15.72 -17.77 4.91
N SER A 185 14.86 -16.87 4.44
CA SER A 185 15.14 -15.88 3.40
C SER A 185 14.43 -14.57 3.70
N PHE A 186 15.03 -13.45 3.24
CA PHE A 186 14.43 -12.11 3.27
C PHE A 186 13.75 -11.74 1.95
N ASN A 187 13.83 -12.62 0.94
CA ASN A 187 13.12 -12.45 -0.33
C ASN A 187 11.64 -12.82 -0.16
N LEU A 188 10.75 -11.91 -0.55
CA LEU A 188 9.30 -12.09 -0.46
C LEU A 188 8.81 -13.31 -1.26
N ARG A 189 9.44 -13.64 -2.39
CA ARG A 189 9.08 -14.81 -3.20
C ARG A 189 9.43 -16.12 -2.49
N ASP A 190 10.62 -16.18 -1.89
CA ASP A 190 11.07 -17.37 -1.16
C ASP A 190 10.20 -17.62 0.07
N ILE A 191 9.75 -16.56 0.74
CA ILE A 191 8.81 -16.65 1.87
C ILE A 191 7.49 -17.29 1.41
N ILE A 192 6.96 -16.88 0.25
CA ILE A 192 5.76 -17.49 -0.33
C ILE A 192 6.02 -18.95 -0.69
N ASN A 193 7.15 -19.25 -1.35
CA ASN A 193 7.49 -20.61 -1.74
C ASN A 193 7.73 -21.53 -0.53
N ALA A 194 8.25 -21.01 0.58
CA ALA A 194 8.40 -21.73 1.84
C ALA A 194 7.04 -22.13 2.42
N GLN A 195 6.01 -21.29 2.29
CA GLN A 195 4.63 -21.63 2.66
C GLN A 195 4.03 -22.73 1.75
N ALA A 196 4.55 -22.92 0.54
CA ALA A 196 4.09 -23.94 -0.40
C ALA A 196 4.67 -25.35 -0.12
N HIS A 197 5.65 -25.51 0.77
CA HIS A 197 6.36 -26.79 0.99
C HIS A 197 5.49 -27.91 1.59
N HIS A 198 4.32 -27.58 2.15
CA HIS A 198 3.34 -28.56 2.63
C HIS A 198 2.00 -28.45 1.88
N PRO A 199 1.97 -28.73 0.55
CA PRO A 199 0.76 -28.55 -0.26
C PRO A 199 -0.38 -29.50 0.13
N GLU A 200 -0.05 -30.62 0.79
CA GLU A 200 -1.03 -31.57 1.35
C GLU A 200 -1.83 -31.00 2.53
N ARG A 201 -1.29 -29.99 3.23
CA ARG A 201 -1.95 -29.35 4.38
C ARG A 201 -2.85 -28.18 3.97
N GLY A 202 -2.82 -27.75 2.71
CA GLY A 202 -3.61 -26.61 2.22
C GLY A 202 -3.48 -25.38 3.13
N ILE A 203 -4.61 -24.83 3.57
CA ILE A 203 -4.71 -23.70 4.53
C ILE A 203 -3.87 -23.94 5.80
N PHE A 204 -3.71 -25.18 6.26
CA PHE A 204 -2.92 -25.49 7.46
C PHE A 204 -1.40 -25.45 7.25
N GLY A 205 -0.94 -25.30 6.00
CA GLY A 205 0.47 -25.07 5.67
C GLY A 205 0.90 -23.60 5.78
N TRP A 206 -0.05 -22.68 5.94
CA TRP A 206 0.23 -21.24 5.99
C TRP A 206 0.83 -20.79 7.33
N ASN A 207 1.60 -19.71 7.29
CA ASN A 207 2.34 -19.19 8.44
C ASN A 207 1.44 -18.63 9.56
N VAL A 208 0.15 -18.37 9.29
CA VAL A 208 -0.84 -17.98 10.33
C VAL A 208 -0.87 -18.97 11.49
N TRP A 209 -0.82 -20.27 11.21
CA TRP A 209 -0.97 -21.31 12.23
C TRP A 209 0.25 -21.46 13.14
N PRO A 210 1.48 -21.63 12.61
CA PRO A 210 2.67 -21.71 13.47
C PRO A 210 2.98 -20.39 14.17
N GLN A 211 2.63 -19.24 13.57
CA GLN A 211 2.91 -17.89 14.09
C GLN A 211 1.64 -17.11 14.42
N ILE A 212 0.70 -17.73 15.15
CA ILE A 212 -0.57 -17.07 15.49
C ILE A 212 -0.38 -15.80 16.33
N LEU A 213 0.58 -15.82 17.28
CA LEU A 213 0.91 -14.65 18.09
C LEU A 213 1.55 -13.55 17.24
N GLY A 214 2.48 -13.93 16.35
CA GLY A 214 3.09 -13.02 15.38
C GLY A 214 2.04 -12.37 14.48
N PHE A 215 1.05 -13.14 14.01
CA PHE A 215 -0.06 -12.63 13.21
C PHE A 215 -0.90 -11.60 13.96
N PHE A 216 -1.32 -11.87 15.19
CA PHE A 216 -2.11 -10.90 15.96
C PHE A 216 -1.31 -9.63 16.29
N CYS A 217 -0.03 -9.76 16.64
CA CYS A 217 0.86 -8.61 16.84
C CYS A 217 1.01 -7.80 15.55
N PHE A 218 1.22 -8.47 14.40
CA PHE A 218 1.29 -7.85 13.09
C PHE A 218 -0.01 -7.12 12.76
N PHE A 219 -1.16 -7.77 12.94
CA PHE A 219 -2.47 -7.20 12.63
C PHE A 219 -2.74 -5.94 13.47
N VAL A 220 -2.49 -5.99 14.77
CA VAL A 220 -2.66 -4.83 15.66
C VAL A 220 -1.73 -3.69 15.26
N ALA A 221 -0.45 -3.99 15.00
CA ALA A 221 0.52 -2.97 14.57
C ALA A 221 0.19 -2.39 13.19
N ALA A 222 -0.28 -3.22 12.26
CA ALA A 222 -0.73 -2.82 10.93
C ALA A 222 -1.91 -1.84 10.98
N VAL A 223 -2.91 -2.11 11.82
CA VAL A 223 -4.05 -1.18 11.99
C VAL A 223 -3.57 0.16 12.55
N ALA A 224 -2.68 0.13 13.54
CA ALA A 224 -2.13 1.34 14.15
C ALA A 224 -1.26 2.15 13.16
N GLU A 225 -0.49 1.49 12.31
CA GLU A 225 0.34 2.12 11.26
C GLU A 225 -0.52 2.79 10.18
N THR A 226 -1.68 2.21 9.86
CA THR A 226 -2.62 2.79 8.89
C THR A 226 -3.47 3.94 9.45
N ASN A 227 -3.22 4.39 10.69
CA ASN A 227 -3.92 5.50 11.34
C ASN A 227 -5.45 5.36 11.36
N ARG A 228 -5.98 4.13 11.52
CA ARG A 228 -7.42 3.87 11.61
C ARG A 228 -7.86 3.48 13.02
N ALA A 229 -9.15 3.71 13.28
CA ALA A 229 -9.79 3.32 14.54
C ALA A 229 -9.62 1.80 14.75
N PRO A 230 -9.35 1.33 15.98
CA PRO A 230 -9.58 1.98 17.27
C PRO A 230 -8.42 2.81 17.83
N PHE A 231 -7.29 2.87 17.11
CA PHE A 231 -6.13 3.64 17.56
C PHE A 231 -6.35 5.13 17.33
N ASP A 232 -5.60 5.94 18.08
CA ASP A 232 -5.66 7.39 18.02
C ASP A 232 -5.51 7.86 16.57
N LEU A 233 -6.50 8.61 16.07
CA LEU A 233 -6.41 9.21 14.74
C LEU A 233 -5.86 10.61 14.91
N PRO A 234 -4.65 10.89 14.39
CA PRO A 234 -4.11 12.26 14.37
C PRO A 234 -5.00 13.23 13.59
N GLU A 235 -5.84 12.69 12.72
CA GLU A 235 -6.79 13.38 11.86
C GLU A 235 -8.15 13.63 12.53
N ALA A 236 -8.38 13.12 13.74
CA ALA A 236 -9.65 13.30 14.42
C ALA A 236 -9.95 14.80 14.60
N GLU A 237 -10.99 15.28 13.91
CA GLU A 237 -11.47 16.67 14.01
C GLU A 237 -11.84 17.02 15.46
N GLN A 238 -12.23 16.03 16.26
CA GLN A 238 -12.62 16.16 17.66
C GLN A 238 -11.45 16.41 18.62
N GLU A 239 -10.21 16.16 18.17
CA GLU A 239 -9.00 16.31 18.99
C GLU A 239 -8.20 17.54 18.54
N LEU A 240 -7.39 17.41 17.49
CA LEU A 240 -6.44 18.44 17.03
C LEU A 240 -6.77 18.99 15.64
N VAL A 241 -8.06 19.24 15.35
CA VAL A 241 -8.52 20.00 14.17
C VAL A 241 -8.03 19.39 12.83
N GLY A 242 -7.71 18.10 12.77
CA GLY A 242 -7.21 17.44 11.54
C GLY A 242 -5.69 17.35 11.40
N GLY A 243 -4.94 17.56 12.49
CA GLY A 243 -3.52 17.21 12.58
C GLY A 243 -2.62 17.90 11.55
N PHE A 244 -1.79 17.12 10.86
CA PHE A 244 -0.83 17.63 9.88
C PHE A 244 -1.46 18.02 8.53
N HIS A 245 -2.75 17.73 8.30
CA HIS A 245 -3.48 18.09 7.08
C HIS A 245 -4.02 19.51 7.07
N THR A 246 -4.17 20.13 8.24
CA THR A 246 -4.84 21.43 8.46
C THR A 246 -4.45 22.54 7.49
N GLU A 247 -3.16 22.69 7.22
CA GLU A 247 -2.64 23.78 6.38
C GLU A 247 -2.49 23.39 4.90
N TYR A 248 -2.83 22.14 4.52
CA TYR A 248 -2.70 21.65 3.15
C TYR A 248 -4.03 21.70 2.41
N ALA A 249 -4.01 22.30 1.22
CA ALA A 249 -5.16 22.40 0.34
C ALA A 249 -4.94 21.64 -0.98
N SER A 250 -6.02 21.59 -1.78
CA SER A 250 -5.99 21.15 -3.18
C SER A 250 -5.25 19.82 -3.38
N PHE A 251 -4.31 19.77 -4.32
CA PHE A 251 -3.54 18.58 -4.68
C PHE A 251 -2.57 18.13 -3.57
N LYS A 252 -2.04 19.04 -2.74
CA LYS A 252 -1.12 18.65 -1.65
C LYS A 252 -1.80 17.79 -0.60
N PHE A 253 -3.02 18.15 -0.23
CA PHE A 253 -3.87 17.31 0.62
C PHE A 253 -4.16 15.95 -0.04
N ALA A 254 -4.47 15.96 -1.34
CA ALA A 254 -4.74 14.73 -2.07
C ALA A 254 -3.52 13.80 -2.11
N MET A 255 -2.29 14.33 -2.15
CA MET A 255 -1.06 13.52 -2.12
C MET A 255 -0.91 12.74 -0.79
N PHE A 256 -1.19 13.36 0.36
CA PHE A 256 -1.19 12.65 1.65
C PHE A 256 -2.27 11.57 1.71
N PHE A 257 -3.48 11.89 1.25
CA PHE A 257 -4.57 10.94 1.20
C PHE A 257 -4.25 9.76 0.28
N ILE A 258 -3.63 10.01 -0.88
CA ILE A 258 -3.19 8.94 -1.78
C ILE A 258 -2.10 8.08 -1.12
N ALA A 259 -1.14 8.71 -0.43
CA ALA A 259 -0.07 8.02 0.26
C ALA A 259 -0.59 7.09 1.37
N GLU A 260 -1.48 7.58 2.23
CA GLU A 260 -2.04 6.80 3.35
C GLU A 260 -2.79 5.55 2.87
N TYR A 261 -3.65 5.68 1.86
CA TYR A 261 -4.34 4.51 1.29
C TYR A 261 -3.38 3.57 0.57
N THR A 262 -2.33 4.09 -0.08
CA THR A 262 -1.31 3.24 -0.71
C THR A 262 -0.53 2.45 0.34
N SER A 263 -0.23 3.05 1.49
CA SER A 263 0.34 2.35 2.64
C SER A 263 -0.61 1.28 3.19
N MET A 264 -1.92 1.56 3.26
CA MET A 264 -2.93 0.57 3.66
C MET A 264 -2.99 -0.64 2.73
N ILE A 265 -2.92 -0.43 1.41
CA ILE A 265 -2.81 -1.51 0.42
C ILE A 265 -1.52 -2.30 0.65
N THR A 266 -0.40 -1.60 0.82
CA THR A 266 0.93 -2.21 1.01
C THR A 266 0.97 -3.11 2.24
N VAL A 267 0.48 -2.63 3.39
CA VAL A 267 0.42 -3.41 4.64
C VAL A 267 -0.52 -4.60 4.51
N SER A 268 -1.64 -4.45 3.80
CA SER A 268 -2.57 -5.56 3.51
C SER A 268 -1.95 -6.63 2.63
N CYS A 269 -1.22 -6.23 1.58
CA CYS A 269 -0.45 -7.14 0.73
C CYS A 269 0.66 -7.84 1.54
N LEU A 270 1.38 -7.12 2.39
CA LEU A 270 2.41 -7.69 3.26
C LEU A 270 1.81 -8.73 4.23
N CYS A 271 0.65 -8.45 4.82
CA CYS A 271 -0.08 -9.40 5.65
C CYS A 271 -0.38 -10.70 4.90
N SER A 272 -0.90 -10.58 3.68
CA SER A 272 -1.22 -11.72 2.82
C SER A 272 0.02 -12.56 2.47
N ILE A 273 1.14 -11.92 2.15
CA ILE A 273 2.40 -12.59 1.82
C ILE A 273 3.00 -13.29 3.06
N MET A 274 3.09 -12.59 4.19
CA MET A 274 3.76 -13.11 5.37
C MET A 274 2.99 -14.26 6.03
N PHE A 275 1.67 -14.16 6.07
CA PHE A 275 0.84 -15.08 6.84
C PHE A 275 -0.04 -15.97 5.97
N PHE A 276 -0.76 -15.43 4.99
CA PHE A 276 -1.83 -16.12 4.25
C PHE A 276 -1.43 -16.70 2.88
N GLY A 277 -0.14 -16.96 2.63
CA GLY A 277 0.26 -17.67 1.41
C GLY A 277 0.35 -16.81 0.13
N GLY A 278 0.18 -15.48 0.20
CA GLY A 278 0.30 -14.59 -0.96
C GLY A 278 -0.61 -14.99 -2.15
N TRP A 279 -0.02 -15.53 -3.21
CA TRP A 279 -0.73 -16.02 -4.41
C TRP A 279 -1.03 -17.53 -4.40
N LEU A 280 -0.66 -18.25 -3.33
CA LEU A 280 -0.89 -19.69 -3.23
C LEU A 280 -2.37 -19.99 -3.05
N SER A 281 -2.83 -21.07 -3.68
CA SER A 281 -4.19 -21.57 -3.45
C SER A 281 -4.36 -22.07 -2.01
N PRO A 282 -5.44 -21.70 -1.31
CA PRO A 282 -5.77 -22.25 0.01
C PRO A 282 -6.11 -23.74 -0.03
N PHE A 283 -6.57 -24.24 -1.18
CA PHE A 283 -7.03 -25.61 -1.31
C PHE A 283 -5.93 -26.56 -1.81
N PRO A 284 -5.93 -27.84 -1.38
CA PRO A 284 -4.99 -28.84 -1.85
C PRO A 284 -5.05 -29.01 -3.37
N VAL A 285 -3.89 -29.29 -3.97
CA VAL A 285 -3.70 -29.49 -5.42
C VAL A 285 -4.56 -30.66 -5.97
N SER A 286 -5.05 -31.56 -5.09
CA SER A 286 -5.91 -32.69 -5.46
C SER A 286 -7.33 -32.29 -5.89
N TRP A 287 -7.78 -31.06 -5.64
CA TRP A 287 -9.13 -30.61 -6.00
C TRP A 287 -9.09 -29.84 -7.33
N THR A 288 -9.37 -30.50 -8.45
CA THR A 288 -9.20 -30.00 -9.84
C THR A 288 -9.85 -28.62 -10.13
N PHE A 289 -10.82 -28.18 -9.34
CA PHE A 289 -11.48 -26.87 -9.47
C PHE A 289 -10.60 -25.67 -9.01
N THR A 290 -9.52 -25.93 -8.27
CA THR A 290 -8.73 -24.87 -7.59
C THR A 290 -7.59 -24.31 -8.42
N HIS A 291 -7.28 -24.93 -9.57
CA HIS A 291 -6.37 -24.34 -10.56
C HIS A 291 -6.86 -22.99 -11.09
N TYR A 292 -8.16 -22.71 -11.02
CA TYR A 292 -8.80 -21.54 -11.63
C TYR A 292 -8.98 -20.34 -10.67
N LEU A 293 -8.83 -20.51 -9.35
CA LEU A 293 -9.22 -19.46 -8.41
C LEU A 293 -8.20 -18.32 -8.22
N PRO A 294 -6.89 -18.50 -8.47
CA PRO A 294 -5.98 -17.35 -8.65
C PRO A 294 -5.70 -17.02 -10.13
N SER A 295 -6.04 -17.90 -11.07
CA SER A 295 -5.62 -17.81 -12.48
C SER A 295 -6.68 -17.28 -13.43
N VAL A 296 -7.97 -17.23 -13.06
CA VAL A 296 -9.04 -16.66 -13.91
C VAL A 296 -8.84 -15.16 -14.20
N ILE A 297 -8.05 -14.45 -13.39
CA ILE A 297 -7.70 -13.03 -13.65
C ILE A 297 -6.36 -12.89 -14.42
N LEU A 298 -5.53 -13.93 -14.50
CA LEU A 298 -4.17 -13.85 -15.08
C LEU A 298 -3.88 -14.82 -16.24
N ILE A 299 -4.85 -15.59 -16.72
CA ILE A 299 -4.73 -16.31 -18.00
C ILE A 299 -5.48 -15.50 -19.07
N PRO A 300 -4.80 -14.85 -20.03
CA PRO A 300 -5.47 -14.44 -21.26
C PRO A 300 -5.81 -15.72 -22.04
N PHE A 301 -7.04 -15.80 -22.55
CA PHE A 301 -7.47 -16.81 -23.51
C PHE A 301 -6.39 -17.04 -24.58
N GLY A 302 -5.93 -18.29 -24.68
CA GLY A 302 -5.03 -18.81 -25.69
C GLY A 302 -4.97 -20.31 -25.63
#